data_AF-A0A842V040-F1
#
_entry.id   AF-A0A842V040-F1
#
_cell.length_a   1.000
_cell.length_b   1.000
_cell.length_c   1.000
_cell.angle_alpha   90.00
_cell.angle_beta   90.00
_cell.angle_gamma   90.00
#
_symmetry.space_group_name_H-M   'P 1'
#
loop_
_entity.id
_entity.type
_entity.pdbx_description
1 polymer ?
#
loop_
_entity_poly.entity_id
_entity_poly.type
_entity_poly.pdbx_seq_one_letter_code
_entity_poly.pdbx_strand_id
1 'polypeptide(L)'
;CYNALGVYNASDDDETNNGATQCSNGADDDGDSLIDWPQDPQCTGVLDDDESALVIPACSNGIDDDSDGHIDYPFDPGCQNSTDTDETNPVVLPACSDGVDNDLDGLFDLMDPGCTNPFDDDETDPVTTPQCSDTTDNDGDSYTDYPFDPGCSGAGDDDESDDPVPATQCSDGIDNDGDSFVDFPDDIGCDDAADNDESNPAMATGQIIGYVVDFWAGNTPIENATVTVVGPGNNDDTNANGFYLITGVSPGSYTISADHPLYPSQSLTESVVAGRRTWVYFALG
;
A
#
# COMPACT_ATOMS: atom_id res chain seq x y z
N CYS A 1 -59.76 76.51 -19.64
CA CYS A 1 -60.91 77.13 -18.94
C CYS A 1 -61.74 76.02 -18.32
N TYR A 2 -61.83 75.99 -17.00
CA TYR A 2 -62.76 75.11 -16.29
C TYR A 2 -64.19 75.43 -16.71
N ASN A 3 -65.00 74.39 -16.91
CA ASN A 3 -66.41 74.49 -16.54
C ASN A 3 -66.89 73.16 -15.96
N ALA A 4 -67.36 73.25 -14.72
CA ALA A 4 -68.03 72.19 -14.01
C ALA A 4 -69.42 71.95 -14.63
N LEU A 5 -69.85 70.70 -14.62
CA LEU A 5 -71.22 70.18 -14.50
C LEU A 5 -71.27 68.81 -15.21
N GLY A 6 -71.23 67.74 -14.42
CA GLY A 6 -71.40 66.38 -14.91
C GLY A 6 -72.77 66.16 -15.52
N VAL A 7 -72.79 65.56 -16.70
CA VAL A 7 -73.90 64.78 -17.24
C VAL A 7 -73.30 63.64 -18.04
N TYR A 8 -73.50 62.42 -17.55
CA TYR A 8 -73.24 61.16 -18.24
C TYR A 8 -74.09 61.10 -19.50
N ASN A 9 -73.46 60.86 -20.65
CA ASN A 9 -74.16 60.62 -21.91
C ASN A 9 -74.16 59.11 -22.19
N ALA A 10 -75.34 58.50 -22.10
CA ALA A 10 -75.57 57.11 -22.45
C ALA A 10 -75.84 57.01 -23.96
N SER A 11 -74.78 56.86 -24.76
CA SER A 11 -74.82 56.31 -26.13
C SER A 11 -73.40 56.25 -26.71
N ASP A 12 -72.55 55.40 -26.14
CA ASP A 12 -71.37 54.90 -26.84
C ASP A 12 -71.20 53.42 -26.49
N ASP A 13 -71.20 52.60 -27.54
CA ASP A 13 -71.29 51.13 -27.48
C ASP A 13 -69.91 50.54 -27.84
N ASP A 14 -68.83 51.14 -27.34
CA ASP A 14 -67.47 50.61 -27.47
C ASP A 14 -67.07 49.88 -26.19
N GLU A 15 -67.16 48.55 -26.23
CA GLU A 15 -66.51 47.66 -25.27
C GLU A 15 -64.98 47.72 -25.45
N THR A 16 -64.37 48.85 -25.10
CA THR A 16 -63.09 48.81 -24.42
C THR A 16 -63.35 49.32 -23.02
N ASN A 17 -63.44 48.37 -22.09
CA ASN A 17 -63.31 48.55 -20.67
C ASN A 17 -62.21 49.58 -20.35
N ASN A 18 -62.52 50.88 -20.28
CA ASN A 18 -61.64 51.84 -19.63
C ASN A 18 -61.93 51.75 -18.13
N GLY A 19 -61.80 50.53 -17.62
CA GLY A 19 -61.60 50.29 -16.21
C GLY A 19 -60.42 51.18 -15.86
N ALA A 20 -60.64 52.10 -14.94
CA ALA A 20 -59.58 52.94 -14.46
C ALA A 20 -58.41 52.00 -14.08
N THR A 21 -57.25 52.26 -14.68
CA THR A 21 -56.05 51.47 -14.46
C THR A 21 -55.64 51.65 -13.00
N GLN A 22 -54.81 50.77 -12.44
CA GLN A 22 -54.44 50.86 -11.02
C GLN A 22 -53.93 52.27 -10.68
N CYS A 23 -53.09 52.84 -11.55
CA CYS A 23 -52.60 54.22 -11.45
C CYS A 23 -53.57 55.36 -11.83
N SER A 24 -54.86 55.09 -12.03
CA SER A 24 -55.89 56.10 -12.33
C SER A 24 -57.27 55.84 -11.72
N ASN A 25 -57.38 54.89 -10.78
CA ASN A 25 -58.66 54.43 -10.24
C ASN A 25 -59.02 55.05 -8.87
N GLY A 26 -58.10 55.80 -8.25
CA GLY A 26 -58.33 56.46 -6.96
C GLY A 26 -58.23 55.55 -5.75
N ALA A 27 -57.68 54.34 -5.91
CA ALA A 27 -57.33 53.41 -4.85
C ALA A 27 -55.80 53.33 -4.76
N ASP A 28 -55.29 53.20 -3.54
CA ASP A 28 -53.91 52.83 -3.26
C ASP A 28 -53.81 51.30 -3.45
N ASP A 29 -53.54 50.84 -4.67
CA ASP A 29 -53.56 49.42 -5.01
C ASP A 29 -52.31 48.66 -4.52
N ASP A 30 -51.20 49.33 -4.19
CA ASP A 30 -50.01 48.73 -3.58
C ASP A 30 -49.86 48.94 -2.06
N GLY A 31 -50.64 49.83 -1.46
CA GLY A 31 -50.65 50.10 -0.03
C GLY A 31 -49.53 51.03 0.46
N ASP A 32 -48.86 51.78 -0.43
CA ASP A 32 -47.74 52.66 -0.09
C ASP A 32 -48.19 54.07 0.39
N SER A 33 -49.51 54.29 0.47
CA SER A 33 -50.17 55.55 0.84
C SER A 33 -50.13 56.66 -0.21
N LEU A 34 -49.62 56.37 -1.40
CA LEU A 34 -49.81 57.12 -2.64
C LEU A 34 -50.93 56.41 -3.41
N ILE A 35 -51.67 57.13 -4.26
CA ILE A 35 -52.99 56.65 -4.73
C ILE A 35 -53.08 56.54 -6.25
N ASP A 36 -52.38 57.39 -7.00
CA ASP A 36 -52.49 57.44 -8.45
C ASP A 36 -51.39 58.36 -9.01
N TRP A 37 -51.14 58.28 -10.32
CA TRP A 37 -50.39 59.30 -11.02
C TRP A 37 -51.05 60.70 -10.91
N PRO A 38 -50.30 61.79 -10.70
CA PRO A 38 -48.85 61.93 -10.65
C PRO A 38 -48.27 61.92 -9.22
N GLN A 39 -49.07 61.54 -8.23
CA GLN A 39 -48.65 61.59 -6.83
C GLN A 39 -47.94 60.31 -6.41
N ASP A 40 -48.25 59.21 -7.09
CA ASP A 40 -47.52 57.96 -7.02
C ASP A 40 -46.34 57.96 -8.03
N PRO A 41 -45.08 57.91 -7.57
CA PRO A 41 -43.89 57.80 -8.40
C PRO A 41 -43.75 56.47 -9.16
N GLN A 42 -44.45 55.42 -8.74
CA GLN A 42 -44.41 54.08 -9.36
C GLN A 42 -45.30 54.01 -10.59
N CYS A 43 -46.30 54.88 -10.65
CA CYS A 43 -47.12 55.06 -11.84
C CYS A 43 -46.39 55.85 -12.93
N THR A 44 -46.23 55.24 -14.11
CA THR A 44 -45.60 55.91 -15.26
C THR A 44 -46.58 56.78 -16.06
N GLY A 45 -47.88 56.66 -15.79
CA GLY A 45 -48.93 57.53 -16.32
C GLY A 45 -50.36 57.02 -16.04
N VAL A 46 -51.36 57.80 -16.46
CA VAL A 46 -52.80 57.49 -16.23
C VAL A 46 -53.36 56.28 -17.01
N LEU A 47 -52.53 55.61 -17.82
CA LEU A 47 -52.89 54.38 -18.53
C LEU A 47 -52.07 53.19 -18.05
N ASP A 48 -51.24 53.40 -17.02
CA ASP A 48 -50.44 52.36 -16.40
C ASP A 48 -51.33 51.50 -15.48
N ASP A 49 -51.40 50.20 -15.74
CA ASP A 49 -52.25 49.26 -15.00
C ASP A 49 -51.49 48.46 -13.94
N ASP A 50 -50.24 48.82 -13.70
CA ASP A 50 -49.36 48.24 -12.69
C ASP A 50 -48.99 49.31 -11.65
N GLU A 51 -49.80 49.40 -10.60
CA GLU A 51 -49.48 50.12 -9.36
C GLU A 51 -49.06 49.07 -8.34
N SER A 52 -48.06 48.24 -8.69
CA SER A 52 -47.44 47.37 -7.70
C SER A 52 -46.23 48.06 -7.10
N ALA A 53 -46.11 47.97 -5.77
CA ALA A 53 -45.00 48.54 -5.03
C ALA A 53 -43.69 48.09 -5.67
N LEU A 54 -42.80 49.04 -5.93
CA LEU A 54 -41.40 48.74 -6.21
C LEU A 54 -40.88 47.89 -5.05
N VAL A 55 -40.73 46.60 -5.30
CA VAL A 55 -39.99 45.71 -4.40
C VAL A 55 -38.55 46.19 -4.44
N ILE A 56 -38.17 47.06 -3.50
CA ILE A 56 -36.78 47.42 -3.32
C ILE A 56 -36.09 46.14 -2.84
N PRO A 57 -35.14 45.58 -3.60
CA PRO A 57 -34.44 44.36 -3.22
C PRO A 57 -33.84 44.51 -1.82
N ALA A 58 -33.90 43.45 -1.00
CA ALA A 58 -33.40 43.45 0.38
C ALA A 58 -32.04 44.14 0.50
N CYS A 59 -31.13 43.81 -0.42
CA CYS A 59 -29.77 44.35 -0.51
C CYS A 59 -29.62 45.79 -1.04
N SER A 60 -30.71 46.54 -1.14
CA SER A 60 -30.70 47.97 -1.50
C SER A 60 -31.80 48.81 -0.84
N ASN A 61 -32.50 48.27 0.15
CA ASN A 61 -33.68 48.90 0.77
C ASN A 61 -33.35 49.70 2.03
N GLY A 62 -32.10 49.65 2.52
CA GLY A 62 -31.64 50.38 3.70
C GLY A 62 -32.11 49.79 5.03
N ILE A 63 -32.58 48.55 5.03
CA ILE A 63 -33.04 47.79 6.19
C ILE A 63 -32.18 46.53 6.30
N ASP A 64 -31.79 46.18 7.52
CA ASP A 64 -31.17 44.90 7.87
C ASP A 64 -32.28 43.82 7.95
N ASP A 65 -32.57 43.17 6.82
CA ASP A 65 -33.68 42.21 6.67
C ASP A 65 -33.36 40.85 7.33
N ASP A 66 -32.09 40.46 7.46
CA ASP A 66 -31.65 39.21 8.11
C ASP A 66 -31.21 39.37 9.59
N SER A 67 -31.12 40.62 10.05
CA SER A 67 -30.77 41.03 11.42
C SER A 67 -29.35 40.65 11.86
N ASP A 68 -28.38 40.55 10.94
CA ASP A 68 -26.97 40.25 11.23
C ASP A 68 -26.14 41.51 11.60
N GLY A 69 -26.70 42.71 11.44
CA GLY A 69 -26.08 44.00 11.72
C GLY A 69 -25.37 44.65 10.52
N HIS A 70 -25.39 44.00 9.36
CA HIS A 70 -25.16 44.58 8.04
C HIS A 70 -26.53 45.01 7.45
N ILE A 71 -26.58 45.67 6.28
CA ILE A 71 -27.78 46.47 5.90
C ILE A 71 -28.02 46.41 4.40
N ASP A 72 -26.97 46.46 3.58
CA ASP A 72 -27.10 46.47 2.13
C ASP A 72 -25.75 46.13 1.46
N TYR A 73 -25.82 45.78 0.17
CA TYR A 73 -24.65 45.72 -0.70
C TYR A 73 -23.89 47.07 -0.72
N PRO A 74 -22.55 47.10 -0.72
CA PRO A 74 -21.59 45.98 -0.81
C PRO A 74 -21.04 45.50 0.53
N PHE A 75 -21.60 45.99 1.65
CA PHE A 75 -21.04 45.74 2.97
C PHE A 75 -21.71 44.57 3.69
N ASP A 76 -22.86 44.14 3.19
CA ASP A 76 -23.58 42.97 3.64
C ASP A 76 -23.04 41.67 3.01
N PRO A 77 -22.63 40.66 3.80
CA PRO A 77 -22.13 39.39 3.29
C PRO A 77 -23.22 38.46 2.73
N GLY A 78 -24.49 38.64 3.10
CA GLY A 78 -25.63 37.96 2.49
C GLY A 78 -25.99 38.50 1.10
N CYS A 79 -25.58 39.72 0.78
CA CYS A 79 -25.88 40.36 -0.49
C CYS A 79 -24.87 40.10 -1.63
N GLN A 80 -25.29 39.41 -2.69
CA GLN A 80 -24.42 39.20 -3.85
C GLN A 80 -24.27 40.46 -4.73
N ASN A 81 -25.32 41.29 -4.81
CA ASN A 81 -25.37 42.53 -5.57
C ASN A 81 -26.56 43.40 -5.12
N SER A 82 -26.64 44.66 -5.58
CA SER A 82 -27.69 45.60 -5.19
C SER A 82 -29.09 45.30 -5.78
N THR A 83 -29.26 44.22 -6.53
CA THR A 83 -30.58 43.76 -7.01
C THR A 83 -31.00 42.44 -6.36
N ASP A 84 -30.19 41.95 -5.42
CA ASP A 84 -30.44 40.73 -4.70
C ASP A 84 -31.59 40.92 -3.70
N THR A 85 -32.52 39.97 -3.72
CA THR A 85 -33.72 40.00 -2.87
C THR A 85 -33.56 39.17 -1.60
N ASP A 86 -32.42 38.48 -1.46
CA ASP A 86 -32.09 37.67 -0.29
C ASP A 86 -30.83 38.26 0.37
N GLU A 87 -30.97 38.71 1.61
CA GLU A 87 -29.87 39.23 2.44
C GLU A 87 -29.36 38.15 3.41
N THR A 88 -29.84 36.91 3.34
CA THR A 88 -29.39 35.88 4.28
C THR A 88 -27.94 35.48 4.01
N ASN A 89 -27.12 35.59 5.05
CA ASN A 89 -25.74 35.16 4.98
C ASN A 89 -25.58 33.72 4.46
N PRO A 90 -24.60 33.47 3.58
CA PRO A 90 -24.28 32.11 3.18
C PRO A 90 -23.89 31.29 4.41
N VAL A 91 -24.50 30.11 4.55
CA VAL A 91 -24.17 29.17 5.63
C VAL A 91 -22.71 28.76 5.48
N VAL A 92 -21.85 29.22 6.38
CA VAL A 92 -20.48 28.70 6.49
C VAL A 92 -20.61 27.31 7.11
N LEU A 93 -20.36 26.29 6.31
CA LEU A 93 -20.32 24.91 6.79
C LEU A 93 -18.97 24.68 7.49
N PRO A 94 -18.94 23.90 8.60
CA PRO A 94 -17.71 23.39 9.18
C PRO A 94 -16.88 22.65 8.14
N ALA A 95 -15.55 22.71 8.25
CA ALA A 95 -14.62 22.11 7.28
C ALA A 95 -15.01 20.66 6.96
N CYS A 96 -15.32 19.87 7.99
CA CYS A 96 -15.77 18.48 7.87
C CYS A 96 -17.16 18.24 7.23
N SER A 97 -17.76 19.26 6.59
CA SER A 97 -19.05 19.18 5.93
C SER A 97 -19.25 20.21 4.80
N ASP A 98 -18.20 20.96 4.42
CA ASP A 98 -18.28 22.03 3.42
C ASP A 98 -17.98 21.56 1.98
N GLY A 99 -17.58 20.29 1.82
CA GLY A 99 -17.25 19.66 0.54
C GLY A 99 -15.91 20.11 -0.05
N VAL A 100 -15.05 20.71 0.76
CA VAL A 100 -13.70 21.16 0.41
C VAL A 100 -12.69 20.37 1.24
N ASP A 101 -11.52 20.14 0.65
CA ASP A 101 -10.35 19.57 1.31
C ASP A 101 -9.54 20.73 1.91
N ASN A 102 -9.72 20.97 3.21
CA ASN A 102 -9.22 22.17 3.90
C ASN A 102 -7.77 22.01 4.39
N ASP A 103 -7.24 20.78 4.49
CA ASP A 103 -5.87 20.49 4.91
C ASP A 103 -4.95 20.04 3.74
N LEU A 104 -5.54 19.76 2.58
CA LEU A 104 -4.92 19.39 1.30
C LEU A 104 -4.29 17.98 1.27
N ASP A 105 -4.81 17.03 2.04
CA ASP A 105 -4.38 15.63 2.05
C ASP A 105 -5.04 14.76 0.95
N GLY A 106 -6.10 15.28 0.31
CA GLY A 106 -6.86 14.62 -0.74
C GLY A 106 -8.15 13.93 -0.29
N LEU A 107 -8.49 14.00 0.99
CA LEU A 107 -9.76 13.62 1.59
C LEU A 107 -10.54 14.90 1.95
N PHE A 108 -11.84 14.76 2.22
CA PHE A 108 -12.70 15.89 2.55
C PHE A 108 -13.91 15.41 3.34
N ASP A 109 -14.48 16.30 4.16
CA ASP A 109 -15.63 16.03 5.00
C ASP A 109 -15.43 14.79 5.91
N LEU A 110 -16.50 14.06 6.24
CA LEU A 110 -16.46 12.83 7.03
C LEU A 110 -15.68 11.65 6.41
N MET A 111 -15.10 11.82 5.22
CA MET A 111 -14.18 10.84 4.64
C MET A 111 -12.74 11.09 5.08
N ASP A 112 -12.47 12.28 5.62
CA ASP A 112 -11.21 12.73 6.16
C ASP A 112 -10.98 12.16 7.59
N PRO A 113 -9.80 11.57 7.91
CA PRO A 113 -9.47 11.06 9.24
C PRO A 113 -9.26 12.16 10.30
N GLY A 114 -8.98 13.39 9.90
CA GLY A 114 -8.99 14.59 10.75
C GLY A 114 -10.38 14.94 11.27
N CYS A 115 -11.45 14.50 10.61
CA CYS A 115 -12.82 14.82 11.00
C CYS A 115 -13.40 13.92 12.11
N THR A 116 -13.66 14.50 13.28
CA THR A 116 -14.31 13.77 14.39
C THR A 116 -15.82 13.60 14.15
N ASN A 117 -16.47 14.61 13.56
CA ASN A 117 -17.91 14.64 13.30
C ASN A 117 -18.27 15.77 12.30
N PRO A 118 -19.52 15.87 11.81
CA PRO A 118 -19.89 16.84 10.77
C PRO A 118 -19.93 18.30 11.22
N PHE A 119 -19.76 18.56 12.52
CA PHE A 119 -19.69 19.90 13.09
C PHE A 119 -18.26 20.32 13.46
N ASP A 120 -17.28 19.49 13.14
CA ASP A 120 -15.86 19.73 13.38
C ASP A 120 -15.31 20.71 12.33
N ASP A 121 -14.51 21.67 12.78
CA ASP A 121 -13.93 22.74 11.95
C ASP A 121 -12.44 22.49 11.63
N ASP A 122 -11.89 21.36 12.06
CA ASP A 122 -10.52 20.93 11.82
C ASP A 122 -10.49 19.62 11.03
N GLU A 123 -9.92 19.66 9.83
CA GLU A 123 -9.63 18.47 9.01
C GLU A 123 -8.17 18.02 9.18
N THR A 124 -7.39 18.62 10.09
CA THR A 124 -6.00 18.23 10.25
C THR A 124 -5.90 16.79 10.78
N ASP A 125 -5.29 15.94 9.96
CA ASP A 125 -5.05 14.55 10.28
C ASP A 125 -4.37 14.37 11.66
N PRO A 126 -4.86 13.43 12.50
CA PRO A 126 -4.20 13.13 13.75
C PRO A 126 -2.79 12.61 13.47
N VAL A 127 -1.78 13.22 14.11
CA VAL A 127 -0.40 12.75 14.00
C VAL A 127 -0.31 11.33 14.53
N THR A 128 -0.29 10.35 13.63
CA THR A 128 0.00 8.96 13.99
C THR A 128 1.47 8.88 14.34
N THR A 129 1.79 8.54 15.59
CA THR A 129 3.15 8.18 15.98
C THR A 129 3.56 6.94 15.17
N PRO A 130 4.71 6.95 14.47
CA PRO A 130 5.21 5.78 13.76
C PRO A 130 5.26 4.57 14.68
N GLN A 131 4.89 3.39 14.18
CA GLN A 131 4.80 2.14 14.96
C GLN A 131 6.07 1.90 15.78
N CYS A 132 7.24 2.13 15.18
CA CYS A 132 8.54 2.00 15.82
C CYS A 132 8.92 3.08 16.86
N SER A 133 7.97 3.92 17.25
CA SER A 133 8.10 4.95 18.29
C SER A 133 6.82 5.21 19.10
N ASP A 134 5.82 4.33 18.98
CA ASP A 134 4.50 4.52 19.58
C ASP A 134 4.33 3.81 20.94
N THR A 135 5.37 3.13 21.42
CA THR A 135 5.42 2.39 22.70
C THR A 135 4.50 1.16 22.78
N THR A 136 4.04 0.67 21.64
CA THR A 136 3.18 -0.50 21.49
C THR A 136 3.87 -1.54 20.62
N ASP A 137 3.81 -2.81 21.03
CA ASP A 137 4.25 -3.96 20.25
C ASP A 137 3.18 -4.28 19.19
N ASN A 138 3.33 -3.71 18.00
CA ASN A 138 2.31 -3.77 16.94
C ASN A 138 2.38 -5.06 16.11
N ASP A 139 3.50 -5.78 16.13
CA ASP A 139 3.68 -7.05 15.41
C ASP A 139 3.55 -8.30 16.32
N GLY A 140 3.62 -8.11 17.64
CA GLY A 140 3.41 -9.12 18.67
C GLY A 140 4.63 -9.99 18.96
N ASP A 141 5.84 -9.56 18.59
CA ASP A 141 7.09 -10.31 18.76
C ASP A 141 7.76 -10.12 20.14
N SER A 142 7.15 -9.28 21.00
CA SER A 142 7.61 -8.87 22.34
C SER A 142 8.74 -7.83 22.40
N TYR A 143 9.15 -7.29 21.25
CA TYR A 143 9.82 -6.02 21.14
C TYR A 143 8.74 -4.93 20.93
N THR A 144 9.10 -3.66 20.69
CA THR A 144 8.13 -2.57 20.93
C THR A 144 8.48 -1.31 20.17
N ASP A 145 9.77 -0.98 20.06
CA ASP A 145 10.23 0.24 19.42
C ASP A 145 11.71 0.15 19.03
N TYR A 146 12.11 0.99 18.08
CA TYR A 146 13.53 1.24 17.80
C TYR A 146 14.25 1.79 19.05
N PRO A 147 15.50 1.36 19.36
CA PRO A 147 16.38 0.49 18.58
C PRO A 147 16.38 -0.97 19.00
N PHE A 148 15.42 -1.38 19.83
CA PHE A 148 15.40 -2.72 20.41
C PHE A 148 14.57 -3.69 19.59
N ASP A 149 13.65 -3.15 18.81
CA ASP A 149 12.82 -3.87 17.87
C ASP A 149 13.56 -4.23 16.56
N PRO A 150 13.64 -5.52 16.18
CA PRO A 150 14.28 -5.95 14.93
C PRO A 150 13.49 -5.61 13.66
N GLY A 151 12.17 -5.46 13.74
CA GLY A 151 11.31 -5.03 12.63
C GLY A 151 11.49 -3.54 12.29
N CYS A 152 12.01 -2.75 13.22
CA CYS A 152 12.17 -1.31 13.05
C CYS A 152 13.50 -0.87 12.41
N SER A 153 13.45 -0.26 11.23
CA SER A 153 14.63 0.35 10.58
C SER A 153 15.02 1.71 11.18
N GLY A 154 14.11 2.34 11.94
CA GLY A 154 14.34 3.59 12.67
C GLY A 154 13.11 4.07 13.45
N ALA A 155 13.26 5.08 14.32
CA ALA A 155 12.15 5.62 15.10
C ALA A 155 11.09 6.42 14.29
N GLY A 156 11.33 6.62 12.99
CA GLY A 156 10.34 7.22 12.08
C GLY A 156 9.66 6.19 11.19
N ASP A 157 9.94 4.91 11.41
CA ASP A 157 9.43 3.78 10.64
C ASP A 157 8.03 3.40 11.15
N ASP A 158 7.13 3.23 10.20
CA ASP A 158 5.73 2.91 10.39
C ASP A 158 5.41 1.42 10.14
N ASP A 159 6.46 0.61 9.93
CA ASP A 159 6.39 -0.86 9.87
C ASP A 159 7.30 -1.46 10.97
N GLU A 160 6.68 -2.10 11.97
CA GLU A 160 7.38 -2.88 13.01
C GLU A 160 7.46 -4.36 12.64
N SER A 161 7.00 -4.78 11.45
CA SER A 161 7.04 -6.20 11.12
C SER A 161 8.45 -6.69 10.87
N ASP A 162 8.82 -7.77 11.55
CA ASP A 162 10.02 -8.56 11.25
C ASP A 162 10.03 -8.94 9.75
N ASP A 163 10.86 -8.24 8.96
CA ASP A 163 11.12 -8.56 7.56
C ASP A 163 11.58 -10.04 7.54
N PRO A 164 10.91 -10.95 6.80
CA PRO A 164 11.21 -12.37 6.88
C PRO A 164 12.70 -12.56 6.61
N VAL A 165 13.41 -13.06 7.62
CA VAL A 165 14.84 -13.34 7.54
C VAL A 165 15.07 -14.04 6.20
N PRO A 166 15.84 -13.45 5.26
CA PRO A 166 16.03 -14.05 3.96
C PRO A 166 16.50 -15.48 4.19
N ALA A 167 15.83 -16.43 3.52
CA ALA A 167 16.13 -17.85 3.67
C ALA A 167 17.65 -18.02 3.56
N THR A 168 18.22 -18.67 4.58
CA THR A 168 19.66 -18.83 4.66
C THR A 168 20.11 -19.80 3.56
N GLN A 169 21.39 -19.80 3.21
CA GLN A 169 21.91 -20.71 2.17
C GLN A 169 21.61 -22.19 2.44
N CYS A 170 21.26 -22.57 3.68
CA CYS A 170 20.88 -23.93 4.06
C CYS A 170 19.37 -24.18 4.14
N SER A 171 18.54 -23.21 3.73
CA SER A 171 17.08 -23.32 3.68
C SER A 171 16.41 -22.58 2.50
N ASP A 172 17.18 -22.14 1.50
CA ASP A 172 16.68 -21.33 0.38
C ASP A 172 16.30 -22.14 -0.87
N GLY A 173 16.60 -23.45 -0.89
CA GLY A 173 16.30 -24.33 -2.02
C GLY A 173 17.26 -24.22 -3.20
N ILE A 174 18.42 -23.58 -3.02
CA ILE A 174 19.46 -23.36 -4.03
C ILE A 174 20.78 -23.96 -3.55
N ASP A 175 21.41 -24.75 -4.40
CA ASP A 175 22.82 -25.19 -4.23
C ASP A 175 23.76 -23.98 -4.42
N ASN A 176 24.03 -23.25 -3.33
CA ASN A 176 24.88 -22.05 -3.29
C ASN A 176 26.37 -22.40 -3.37
N ASP A 177 26.81 -23.58 -2.92
CA ASP A 177 28.20 -24.03 -2.95
C ASP A 177 28.60 -24.84 -4.21
N GLY A 178 27.60 -25.34 -4.95
CA GLY A 178 27.72 -26.03 -6.23
C GLY A 178 28.06 -27.52 -6.14
N ASP A 179 27.88 -28.17 -4.99
CA ASP A 179 28.24 -29.57 -4.75
C ASP A 179 27.11 -30.59 -5.06
N SER A 180 25.95 -30.08 -5.53
CA SER A 180 24.71 -30.83 -5.85
C SER A 180 23.90 -31.32 -4.66
N PHE A 181 24.28 -30.96 -3.44
CA PHE A 181 23.37 -30.88 -2.30
C PHE A 181 22.82 -29.43 -2.27
N VAL A 182 21.76 -29.20 -1.50
CA VAL A 182 20.92 -27.99 -1.70
C VAL A 182 20.55 -27.33 -0.39
N ASP A 183 20.26 -28.12 0.63
CA ASP A 183 19.85 -27.60 1.93
C ASP A 183 20.07 -28.67 3.00
N PHE A 184 19.99 -28.26 4.26
CA PHE A 184 19.86 -29.18 5.38
C PHE A 184 18.60 -30.06 5.24
N PRO A 185 18.63 -31.37 5.59
CA PRO A 185 19.72 -32.13 6.20
C PRO A 185 20.60 -32.91 5.21
N ASP A 186 20.36 -32.73 3.92
CA ASP A 186 21.02 -33.51 2.88
C ASP A 186 22.39 -32.94 2.53
N ASP A 187 22.57 -31.63 2.75
CA ASP A 187 23.84 -30.91 2.62
C ASP A 187 24.72 -31.03 3.89
N ILE A 188 26.01 -31.33 3.71
CA ILE A 188 27.00 -31.47 4.79
C ILE A 188 27.76 -30.16 5.08
N GLY A 189 27.68 -29.17 4.19
CA GLY A 189 28.11 -27.80 4.44
C GLY A 189 27.21 -27.10 5.48
N CYS A 190 25.97 -27.57 5.63
CA CYS A 190 24.99 -26.99 6.55
C CYS A 190 25.01 -27.63 7.96
N ASP A 191 25.31 -26.84 8.99
CA ASP A 191 25.20 -27.29 10.38
C ASP A 191 23.72 -27.44 10.81
N ASP A 192 22.84 -26.52 10.37
CA ASP A 192 21.38 -26.56 10.51
C ASP A 192 20.67 -25.66 9.47
N ALA A 193 19.34 -25.61 9.49
CA ALA A 193 18.54 -24.85 8.52
C ALA A 193 18.58 -23.32 8.72
N ALA A 194 19.17 -22.81 9.81
CA ALA A 194 19.42 -21.39 10.03
C ALA A 194 20.88 -21.00 9.73
N ASP A 195 21.71 -21.96 9.33
CA ASP A 195 23.07 -21.72 8.89
C ASP A 195 23.06 -21.00 7.53
N ASN A 196 23.93 -20.01 7.39
CA ASN A 196 24.06 -19.19 6.19
C ASN A 196 25.41 -19.38 5.48
N ASP A 197 26.06 -20.49 5.75
CA ASP A 197 27.26 -20.95 5.07
C ASP A 197 27.05 -22.40 4.64
N GLU A 198 26.69 -22.62 3.38
CA GLU A 198 26.60 -23.97 2.78
C GLU A 198 27.99 -24.49 2.37
N SER A 199 29.08 -23.74 2.63
CA SER A 199 30.39 -24.17 2.16
C SER A 199 30.89 -25.39 2.92
N ASN A 200 31.15 -26.43 2.16
CA ASN A 200 31.77 -27.65 2.67
C ASN A 200 33.05 -27.35 3.48
N PRO A 201 33.18 -27.88 4.72
CA PRO A 201 34.41 -27.72 5.49
C PRO A 201 35.61 -28.24 4.70
N ALA A 202 36.68 -27.44 4.68
CA ALA A 202 37.84 -27.67 3.83
C ALA A 202 38.37 -29.12 3.95
N MET A 203 38.11 -29.91 2.90
CA MET A 203 38.45 -31.32 2.70
C MET A 203 37.51 -32.37 3.33
N ALA A 204 36.25 -32.40 2.93
CA ALA A 204 35.46 -33.64 2.97
C ALA A 204 36.01 -34.65 1.92
N THR A 205 37.14 -35.29 2.21
CA THR A 205 37.65 -36.38 1.38
C THR A 205 36.69 -37.58 1.42
N GLY A 206 36.45 -38.23 0.29
CA GLY A 206 35.74 -39.50 0.22
C GLY A 206 36.58 -40.70 0.67
N GLN A 207 35.92 -41.85 0.74
CA GLN A 207 36.51 -43.14 1.10
C GLN A 207 36.33 -44.13 -0.07
N ILE A 208 37.32 -44.98 -0.32
CA ILE A 208 37.22 -46.13 -1.22
C ILE A 208 37.35 -47.39 -0.37
N ILE A 209 36.40 -48.31 -0.51
CA ILE A 209 36.28 -49.47 0.36
C ILE A 209 35.91 -50.70 -0.48
N GLY A 210 36.36 -51.87 -0.06
CA GLY A 210 35.85 -53.10 -0.66
C GLY A 210 36.71 -54.32 -0.37
N TYR A 211 36.70 -55.26 -1.31
CA TYR A 211 37.36 -56.55 -1.16
C TYR A 211 38.18 -56.92 -2.40
N VAL A 212 39.29 -57.62 -2.15
CA VAL A 212 40.10 -58.29 -3.18
C VAL A 212 40.03 -59.80 -2.94
N VAL A 213 39.65 -60.55 -3.97
CA VAL A 213 39.49 -62.01 -3.91
C VAL A 213 40.20 -62.71 -5.06
N ASP A 214 40.45 -64.01 -4.91
CA ASP A 214 40.96 -64.91 -5.94
C ASP A 214 39.78 -65.49 -6.74
N PHE A 215 39.72 -65.13 -8.02
CA PHE A 215 38.68 -65.59 -8.94
C PHE A 215 38.73 -67.11 -9.19
N TRP A 216 39.92 -67.69 -9.31
CA TRP A 216 40.08 -69.12 -9.61
C TRP A 216 39.88 -70.00 -8.38
N ALA A 217 40.09 -69.47 -7.19
CA ALA A 217 39.81 -70.14 -5.93
C ALA A 217 38.40 -69.83 -5.36
N GLY A 218 37.43 -69.54 -6.23
CA GLY A 218 36.02 -69.39 -5.82
C GLY A 218 35.77 -68.18 -4.92
N ASN A 219 36.40 -67.04 -5.24
CA ASN A 219 36.33 -65.79 -4.47
C ASN A 219 36.89 -65.91 -3.05
N THR A 220 37.92 -66.74 -2.87
CA THR A 220 38.66 -66.79 -1.60
C THR A 220 39.35 -65.43 -1.38
N PRO A 221 39.25 -64.81 -0.19
CA PRO A 221 39.86 -63.51 0.06
C PRO A 221 41.39 -63.53 -0.09
N ILE A 222 41.95 -62.49 -0.68
CA ILE A 222 43.40 -62.31 -0.82
C ILE A 222 43.88 -61.34 0.26
N GLU A 223 44.69 -61.82 1.18
CA GLU A 223 45.39 -61.01 2.19
C GLU A 223 46.66 -60.37 1.60
N ASN A 224 47.00 -59.16 2.05
CA ASN A 224 48.18 -58.39 1.61
C ASN A 224 48.20 -58.04 0.12
N ALA A 225 47.04 -57.92 -0.53
CA ALA A 225 46.93 -57.27 -1.83
C ALA A 225 46.95 -55.75 -1.64
N THR A 226 47.79 -55.04 -2.39
CA THR A 226 47.88 -53.59 -2.32
C THR A 226 46.89 -52.96 -3.26
N VAL A 227 45.97 -52.15 -2.74
CA VAL A 227 45.03 -51.35 -3.51
C VAL A 227 45.51 -49.91 -3.54
N THR A 228 45.74 -49.36 -4.73
CA THR A 228 46.32 -48.03 -4.93
C THR A 228 45.40 -47.14 -5.77
N VAL A 229 45.20 -45.90 -5.34
CA VAL A 229 44.55 -44.85 -6.13
C VAL A 229 45.62 -44.16 -6.98
N VAL A 230 45.62 -44.40 -8.28
CA VAL A 230 46.59 -43.81 -9.22
C VAL A 230 46.37 -42.30 -9.28
N GLY A 231 47.40 -41.54 -8.89
CA GLY A 231 47.34 -40.07 -8.78
C GLY A 231 47.79 -39.59 -7.40
N PRO A 232 46.88 -39.46 -6.42
CA PRO A 232 47.19 -38.89 -5.10
C PRO A 232 48.09 -39.78 -4.23
N GLY A 233 48.37 -41.03 -4.62
CA GLY A 233 49.31 -41.91 -3.91
C GLY A 233 48.75 -42.55 -2.65
N ASN A 234 47.43 -42.50 -2.45
CA ASN A 234 46.77 -43.19 -1.34
C ASN A 234 46.65 -44.69 -1.68
N ASN A 235 47.04 -45.54 -0.75
CA ASN A 235 46.94 -46.99 -0.87
C ASN A 235 46.55 -47.62 0.47
N ASP A 236 46.01 -48.83 0.41
CA ASP A 236 45.80 -49.69 1.56
C ASP A 236 46.10 -51.15 1.18
N ASP A 237 46.49 -51.96 2.16
CA ASP A 237 46.74 -53.39 1.97
C ASP A 237 45.58 -54.19 2.55
N THR A 238 45.11 -55.21 1.83
CA THR A 238 43.98 -56.01 2.29
C THR A 238 44.31 -56.84 3.53
N ASN A 239 43.37 -56.92 4.46
CA ASN A 239 43.49 -57.79 5.64
C ASN A 239 43.20 -59.27 5.32
N ALA A 240 43.22 -60.14 6.34
CA ALA A 240 42.95 -61.58 6.21
C ALA A 240 41.58 -61.94 5.58
N ASN A 241 40.61 -61.02 5.59
CA ASN A 241 39.31 -61.18 4.95
C ASN A 241 39.27 -60.54 3.54
N GLY A 242 40.42 -60.13 3.00
CA GLY A 242 40.54 -59.47 1.71
C GLY A 242 40.02 -58.03 1.69
N PHE A 243 39.69 -57.45 2.84
CA PHE A 243 39.08 -56.12 2.94
C PHE A 243 40.12 -55.01 2.95
N TYR A 244 39.83 -53.89 2.28
CA TYR A 244 40.62 -52.65 2.31
C TYR A 244 39.74 -51.41 2.50
N LEU A 245 40.33 -50.33 3.03
CA LEU A 245 39.75 -49.02 3.23
C LEU A 245 40.78 -47.91 2.97
N ILE A 246 40.60 -47.18 1.88
CA ILE A 246 41.39 -45.99 1.55
C ILE A 246 40.58 -44.75 1.95
N THR A 247 41.07 -43.99 2.91
CA THR A 247 40.47 -42.70 3.33
C THR A 247 41.25 -41.53 2.74
N GLY A 248 40.71 -40.31 2.84
CA GLY A 248 41.49 -39.13 2.46
C GLY A 248 41.58 -38.91 0.95
N VAL A 249 40.68 -39.49 0.16
CA VAL A 249 40.67 -39.33 -1.29
C VAL A 249 39.83 -38.11 -1.66
N SER A 250 40.42 -37.10 -2.29
CA SER A 250 39.67 -35.94 -2.77
C SER A 250 38.55 -36.36 -3.73
N PRO A 251 37.47 -35.58 -3.87
CA PRO A 251 36.44 -35.86 -4.87
C PRO A 251 37.03 -35.82 -6.30
N GLY A 252 36.64 -36.78 -7.14
CA GLY A 252 37.15 -36.88 -8.50
C GLY A 252 37.06 -38.29 -9.08
N SER A 253 37.39 -38.42 -10.37
CA SER A 253 37.47 -39.71 -11.05
C SER A 253 38.89 -40.27 -10.95
N TYR A 254 39.03 -41.46 -10.39
CA TYR A 254 40.32 -42.11 -10.19
C TYR A 254 40.39 -43.48 -10.84
N THR A 255 41.60 -43.84 -11.28
CA THR A 255 41.93 -45.22 -11.60
C THR A 255 42.45 -45.90 -10.34
N ILE A 256 41.76 -46.94 -9.89
CA ILE A 256 42.07 -47.71 -8.69
C ILE A 256 42.63 -49.05 -9.15
N SER A 257 43.78 -49.46 -8.61
CA SER A 257 44.48 -50.68 -9.01
C SER A 257 44.67 -51.61 -7.82
N ALA A 258 44.41 -52.90 -8.00
CA ALA A 258 44.76 -53.95 -7.05
C ALA A 258 45.94 -54.77 -7.60
N ASP A 259 46.99 -54.90 -6.80
CA ASP A 259 48.21 -55.64 -7.13
C ASP A 259 48.56 -56.66 -6.04
N HIS A 260 49.09 -57.81 -6.45
CA HIS A 260 49.62 -58.82 -5.53
C HIS A 260 50.67 -59.68 -6.25
N PRO A 261 51.80 -60.05 -5.63
CA PRO A 261 52.91 -60.75 -6.31
C PRO A 261 52.56 -62.09 -6.99
N LEU A 262 51.48 -62.73 -6.55
CA LEU A 262 51.03 -64.03 -7.04
C LEU A 262 49.92 -63.97 -8.09
N TYR A 263 49.35 -62.79 -8.35
CA TYR A 263 48.22 -62.64 -9.26
C TYR A 263 48.48 -61.53 -10.28
N PRO A 264 47.91 -61.62 -11.50
CA PRO A 264 47.84 -60.47 -12.40
C PRO A 264 47.09 -59.31 -11.74
N SER A 265 47.60 -58.09 -11.89
CA SER A 265 46.93 -56.89 -11.38
C SER A 265 45.70 -56.52 -12.22
N GLN A 266 44.77 -55.83 -11.57
CA GLN A 266 43.57 -55.29 -12.20
C GLN A 266 43.39 -53.82 -11.84
N SER A 267 42.73 -53.06 -12.71
CA SER A 267 42.39 -51.68 -12.44
C SER A 267 40.97 -51.35 -12.91
N LEU A 268 40.30 -50.47 -12.17
CA LEU A 268 38.95 -49.96 -12.44
C LEU A 268 38.97 -48.43 -12.32
N THR A 269 38.07 -47.75 -13.03
CA THR A 269 37.90 -46.29 -12.92
C THR A 269 36.59 -45.99 -12.22
N GLU A 270 36.66 -45.22 -11.13
CA GLU A 270 35.50 -44.89 -10.29
C GLU A 270 35.54 -43.43 -9.85
N SER A 271 34.35 -42.88 -9.59
CA SER A 271 34.18 -41.52 -9.08
C SER A 271 34.05 -41.53 -7.56
N VAL A 272 34.94 -40.80 -6.89
CA VAL A 272 34.88 -40.54 -5.46
C VAL A 272 34.13 -39.24 -5.23
N VAL A 273 33.14 -39.29 -4.35
CA VAL A 273 32.34 -38.14 -3.91
C VAL A 273 32.75 -37.77 -2.48
N ALA A 274 32.72 -36.48 -2.16
CA ALA A 274 32.98 -35.97 -0.82
C ALA A 274 32.09 -36.66 0.23
N GLY A 275 32.66 -36.98 1.40
CA GLY A 275 31.92 -37.57 2.52
C GLY A 275 31.34 -38.99 2.30
N ARG A 276 31.45 -39.57 1.08
CA ARG A 276 30.83 -40.85 0.72
C ARG A 276 31.83 -42.01 0.64
N ARG A 277 31.28 -43.23 0.74
CA ARG A 277 32.01 -44.49 0.53
C ARG A 277 31.76 -45.02 -0.89
N THR A 278 32.85 -45.14 -1.65
CA THR A 278 32.86 -45.73 -2.99
C THR A 278 33.25 -47.20 -2.86
N TRP A 279 32.31 -48.10 -3.19
CA TRP A 279 32.54 -49.53 -3.11
C TRP A 279 33.19 -50.05 -4.38
N VAL A 280 34.36 -50.67 -4.25
CA VAL A 280 35.11 -51.20 -5.39
C VAL A 280 35.55 -52.62 -5.08
N TYR A 281 35.35 -53.53 -6.02
CA TYR A 281 35.58 -54.96 -5.83
C TYR A 281 36.53 -55.47 -6.89
N PHE A 282 37.57 -56.20 -6.47
CA PHE A 282 38.55 -56.80 -7.36
C PHE A 282 38.54 -58.33 -7.22
N ALA A 283 38.51 -59.02 -8.35
CA ALA A 283 38.63 -60.47 -8.41
C ALA A 283 39.83 -60.82 -9.27
N LEU A 284 41.00 -61.00 -8.63
CA LEU A 284 42.26 -61.26 -9.32
C LEU A 284 42.30 -62.72 -9.79
N GLY A 285 42.78 -62.93 -11.03
CA GLY A 285 42.85 -64.23 -11.68
C GLY A 285 43.41 -64.13 -13.08
#